data_AF-A0A0C3B6Z3-F1
#
_entry.id   AF-A0A0C3B6Z3-F1
#
_cell.length_a   1.000
_cell.length_b   1.000
_cell.length_c   1.000
_cell.angle_alpha   90.00
_cell.angle_beta   90.00
_cell.angle_gamma   90.00
#
_symmetry.space_group_name_H-M   'P 1'
#
loop_
_entity.id
_entity.type
_entity.pdbx_description
1 polymer ?
#
loop_
_entity_poly.entity_id
_entity_poly.type
_entity_poly.pdbx_seq_one_letter_code
_entity_poly.pdbx_strand_id
1 'polypeptide(L)'
;MDTTSSPYLPSITTAACACNVVAYSLASACSWCQDTMGQPTHWATQADWEKSCTTMGQLYLLDGLPRNSRPPSILIPHWAYSPPSSGIWDPAQAQSVANISAVTPSTTLSTIQPTSTTMPSPIASTHGPGTISVDNNLPGLVIIALVFVICFIIAIVIVARKTRRLWSRRKPDPENCNDSRENFALKTGLVIFPV
;
A
#
# COMPACT_ATOMS: atom_id res chain seq x y z
N MET A 1 -15.58 4.06 8.60
CA MET A 1 -15.01 2.76 8.24
C MET A 1 -15.99 1.74 8.80
N ASP A 2 -16.82 1.19 7.93
CA ASP A 2 -17.76 0.13 8.27
C ASP A 2 -16.97 -1.10 8.72
N THR A 3 -17.19 -1.55 9.95
CA THR A 3 -16.50 -2.68 10.58
C THR A 3 -17.25 -4.00 10.40
N THR A 4 -18.15 -4.09 9.41
CA THR A 4 -19.06 -5.22 9.21
C THR A 4 -18.68 -6.12 8.03
N SER A 5 -17.49 -5.95 7.43
CA SER A 5 -16.98 -6.96 6.49
C SER A 5 -16.39 -8.14 7.28
N SER A 6 -16.91 -9.34 7.04
CA SER A 6 -16.30 -10.59 7.51
C SER A 6 -14.81 -10.62 7.10
N PRO A 7 -13.88 -11.04 7.97
CA PRO A 7 -12.48 -11.15 7.62
C PRO A 7 -12.33 -12.03 6.37
N TYR A 8 -11.57 -11.55 5.38
CA TYR A 8 -11.29 -12.33 4.19
C TYR A 8 -10.48 -13.58 4.58
N LEU A 9 -11.10 -14.74 4.47
CA LEU A 9 -10.43 -16.03 4.59
C LEU A 9 -10.05 -16.50 3.18
N PRO A 10 -8.76 -16.58 2.84
CA PRO A 10 -8.35 -17.11 1.55
C PRO A 10 -8.77 -18.58 1.45
N SER A 11 -9.38 -18.95 0.33
CA SER A 11 -9.52 -20.35 -0.07
C SER A 11 -8.15 -20.95 -0.43
N ILE A 12 -8.05 -22.28 -0.41
CA ILE A 12 -6.82 -23.03 -0.79
C ILE A 12 -6.31 -22.59 -2.18
N THR A 13 -7.20 -22.34 -3.13
CA THR A 13 -6.83 -21.90 -4.49
C THR A 13 -6.32 -20.46 -4.55
N THR A 14 -6.73 -19.62 -3.60
CA THR A 14 -6.26 -18.23 -3.47
C THR A 14 -5.11 -18.06 -2.49
N ALA A 15 -4.78 -19.10 -1.73
CA ALA A 15 -3.76 -19.04 -0.69
C ALA A 15 -2.35 -18.79 -1.25
N ALA A 16 -2.05 -19.31 -2.45
CA ALA A 16 -0.81 -19.02 -3.15
C ALA A 16 -0.61 -17.50 -3.36
N CYS A 17 -1.69 -16.71 -3.43
CA CYS A 17 -1.65 -15.26 -3.58
C CYS A 17 -1.34 -14.53 -2.27
N ALA A 18 -1.64 -15.12 -1.11
CA ALA A 18 -1.47 -14.51 0.21
C ALA A 18 -0.23 -15.04 0.98
N CYS A 19 0.19 -16.28 0.71
CA CYS A 19 1.23 -16.99 1.43
C CYS A 19 2.55 -17.02 0.67
N ASN A 20 3.09 -15.84 0.39
CA ASN A 20 4.37 -15.69 -0.30
C ASN A 20 5.08 -14.39 0.14
N VAL A 21 6.37 -14.27 -0.17
CA VAL A 21 7.17 -13.09 0.20
C VAL A 21 6.63 -11.79 -0.38
N VAL A 22 6.04 -11.82 -1.58
CA VAL A 22 5.49 -10.62 -2.25
C VAL A 22 4.28 -10.09 -1.50
N ALA A 23 3.36 -10.98 -1.12
CA ALA A 23 2.16 -10.63 -0.36
C ALA A 23 2.54 -10.03 0.99
N TYR A 24 3.49 -10.65 1.70
CA TYR A 24 4.05 -10.13 2.93
C TYR A 24 4.65 -8.73 2.72
N SER A 25 5.57 -8.56 1.77
CA SER A 25 6.24 -7.28 1.50
C SER A 25 5.28 -6.16 1.11
N LEU A 26 4.27 -6.44 0.27
CA LEU A 26 3.26 -5.45 -0.11
C LEU A 26 2.34 -5.09 1.06
N ALA A 27 1.93 -6.08 1.86
CA ALA A 27 1.11 -5.83 3.05
C ALA A 27 1.87 -4.97 4.07
N SER A 28 3.13 -5.32 4.35
CA SER A 28 4.01 -4.56 5.25
C SER A 28 4.31 -3.14 4.75
N ALA A 29 4.53 -2.97 3.44
CA ALA A 29 4.74 -1.64 2.87
C ALA A 29 3.47 -0.78 2.94
N CYS A 30 2.31 -1.35 2.62
CA CYS A 30 1.02 -0.68 2.76
C CYS A 30 0.79 -0.24 4.21
N SER A 31 1.09 -1.13 5.14
CA SER A 31 0.85 -0.89 6.55
C SER A 31 1.81 0.17 7.10
N TRP A 32 3.08 0.15 6.67
CA TRP A 32 4.05 1.22 6.93
C TRP A 32 3.61 2.57 6.34
N CYS A 33 3.13 2.60 5.09
CA CYS A 33 2.63 3.82 4.46
C CYS A 33 1.35 4.36 5.14
N GLN A 34 0.52 3.47 5.69
CA GLN A 34 -0.72 3.82 6.36
C GLN A 34 -0.51 4.22 7.82
N ASP A 35 0.74 4.34 8.31
CA ASP A 35 1.14 4.63 9.69
C ASP A 35 0.72 6.04 10.18
N THR A 36 -0.59 6.21 10.23
CA THR A 36 -1.37 7.23 10.92
C THR A 36 -1.53 6.90 12.40
N MET A 37 -0.80 5.90 12.92
CA MET A 37 -1.02 5.28 14.24
C MET A 37 0.22 5.23 15.15
N GLY A 38 1.31 5.95 14.87
CA GLY A 38 2.24 6.43 15.91
C GLY A 38 2.96 5.37 16.76
N GLN A 39 3.03 4.12 16.32
CA GLN A 39 3.85 3.07 16.92
C GLN A 39 4.36 2.12 15.82
N PRO A 40 5.63 2.23 15.41
CA PRO A 40 6.20 1.43 14.32
C PRO A 40 6.54 -0.03 14.69
N THR A 41 6.04 -0.57 15.80
CA THR A 41 6.74 -1.65 16.51
C THR A 41 6.12 -3.05 16.44
N HIS A 42 4.96 -3.26 15.83
CA HIS A 42 4.35 -4.61 15.81
C HIS A 42 3.76 -4.98 14.44
N TRP A 43 4.58 -4.94 13.39
CA TRP A 43 4.29 -5.76 12.21
C TRP A 43 4.65 -7.21 12.51
N ALA A 44 3.85 -8.15 12.01
CA ALA A 44 4.20 -9.56 12.08
C ALA A 44 5.56 -9.77 11.41
N THR A 45 6.43 -10.57 12.03
CA THR A 45 7.66 -10.99 11.35
C THR A 45 7.29 -11.84 10.14
N GLN A 46 8.19 -11.97 9.18
CA GLN A 46 8.01 -12.88 8.06
C GLN A 46 7.75 -14.31 8.54
N ALA A 47 8.43 -14.72 9.61
CA ALA A 47 8.24 -16.03 10.23
C ALA A 47 6.84 -16.19 10.84
N ASP A 48 6.29 -15.14 11.48
CA ASP A 48 4.91 -15.16 12.00
C ASP A 48 3.87 -15.23 10.86
N TRP A 49 4.13 -14.52 9.76
CA TRP A 49 3.31 -14.57 8.56
C TRP A 49 3.32 -15.98 7.94
N GLU A 50 4.51 -16.55 7.77
CA GLU A 50 4.71 -17.92 7.29
C GLU A 50 4.00 -18.95 8.19
N LYS A 51 4.15 -18.84 9.52
CA LYS A 51 3.48 -19.72 10.47
C LYS A 51 1.96 -19.63 10.36
N SER A 52 1.43 -18.45 10.09
CA SER A 52 -0.01 -18.26 9.85
C SER A 52 -0.47 -18.97 8.58
N CYS A 53 0.37 -19.00 7.54
CA CYS A 53 0.11 -19.76 6.32
C CYS A 53 0.08 -21.28 6.55
N THR A 54 1.05 -21.82 7.29
CA THR A 54 1.10 -23.25 7.62
C THR A 54 -0.12 -23.67 8.44
N THR A 55 -0.59 -22.80 9.35
CA THR A 55 -1.81 -23.05 10.15
C THR A 55 -3.06 -23.21 9.26
N MET A 56 -3.09 -22.54 8.11
CA MET A 56 -4.15 -22.67 7.10
C MET A 56 -3.93 -23.86 6.14
N GLY A 57 -2.94 -24.70 6.39
CA GLY A 57 -2.56 -25.83 5.53
C GLY A 57 -1.91 -25.41 4.22
N GLN A 58 -1.31 -24.22 4.18
CA GLN A 58 -0.73 -23.63 2.96
C GLN A 58 0.78 -23.58 3.04
N LEU A 59 1.45 -23.87 1.93
CA LEU A 59 2.90 -23.75 1.81
C LEU A 59 3.26 -22.28 1.58
N TYR A 60 4.17 -21.76 2.39
CA TYR A 60 4.72 -20.42 2.20
C TYR A 60 5.78 -20.43 1.09
N LEU A 61 5.64 -19.53 0.11
CA LEU A 61 6.54 -19.45 -1.04
C LEU A 61 7.58 -18.34 -0.84
N LEU A 62 8.82 -18.73 -0.52
CA LEU A 62 9.95 -17.80 -0.36
C LEU A 62 10.33 -17.09 -1.66
N ASP A 63 10.19 -17.78 -2.80
CA ASP A 63 10.55 -17.23 -4.12
C ASP A 63 9.49 -16.26 -4.70
N GLY A 64 8.38 -16.06 -3.98
CA GLY A 64 7.28 -15.18 -4.39
C GLY A 64 6.19 -15.87 -5.20
N LEU A 65 5.51 -15.08 -6.04
CA LEU A 65 4.42 -15.57 -6.89
C LEU A 65 4.96 -16.37 -8.08
N PRO A 66 4.38 -17.55 -8.38
CA PRO A 66 4.69 -18.28 -9.61
C PRO A 66 4.43 -17.39 -10.84
N ARG A 67 5.34 -17.42 -11.83
CA ARG A 67 5.26 -16.53 -13.02
C ARG A 67 3.96 -16.71 -13.81
N ASN A 68 3.41 -17.92 -13.80
CA ASN A 68 2.15 -18.29 -14.45
C ASN A 68 0.89 -17.83 -13.68
N SER A 69 1.02 -17.42 -12.42
CA SER A 69 -0.10 -16.95 -11.58
C SER A 69 -0.27 -15.43 -11.62
N ARG A 70 0.66 -14.70 -12.24
CA ARG A 70 0.64 -13.24 -12.29
C ARG A 70 -0.25 -12.75 -13.43
N PRO A 71 -1.31 -11.96 -13.15
CA PRO A 71 -2.05 -11.29 -14.20
C PRO A 71 -1.11 -10.33 -14.95
N PRO A 72 -1.12 -10.31 -16.30
CA PRO A 72 -0.23 -9.43 -17.07
C PRO A 72 -0.48 -7.93 -16.81
N SER A 73 -1.64 -7.59 -16.25
CA SER A 73 -2.04 -6.22 -15.93
C SER A 73 -1.48 -5.67 -14.60
N ILE A 74 -0.96 -6.52 -13.71
CA ILE A 74 -0.48 -6.07 -12.40
C ILE A 74 1.05 -5.98 -12.40
N LEU A 75 1.54 -4.74 -12.32
CA LEU A 75 2.95 -4.42 -12.12
C LEU A 75 3.29 -4.52 -10.64
N ILE A 76 3.87 -5.66 -10.24
CA ILE A 76 4.43 -5.87 -8.90
C ILE A 76 5.86 -5.30 -8.91
N PRO A 77 6.20 -4.37 -8.00
CA PRO A 77 7.52 -3.78 -7.96
C PRO A 77 8.57 -4.82 -7.54
N HIS A 78 9.78 -4.70 -8.09
CA HIS A 78 10.84 -5.69 -7.88
C HIS A 78 11.24 -5.84 -6.39
N TRP A 79 11.20 -4.75 -5.62
CA TRP A 79 11.51 -4.79 -4.18
C TRP A 79 10.58 -5.70 -3.38
N ALA A 80 9.36 -5.97 -3.86
CA ALA A 80 8.43 -6.84 -3.14
C ALA A 80 8.84 -8.32 -3.18
N TYR A 81 9.66 -8.71 -4.15
CA TYR A 81 10.21 -10.06 -4.25
C TYR A 81 11.43 -10.28 -3.36
N SER A 82 11.99 -9.23 -2.75
CA SER A 82 13.15 -9.33 -1.88
C SER A 82 12.70 -9.72 -0.47
N PRO A 83 13.13 -10.87 0.08
CA PRO A 83 12.88 -11.17 1.49
C PRO A 83 13.62 -10.18 2.41
N PRO A 84 13.03 -9.83 3.55
CA PRO A 84 13.68 -8.99 4.56
C PRO A 84 14.93 -9.66 5.14
N SER A 85 16.03 -8.93 5.26
CA SER A 85 17.27 -9.45 5.85
C SER A 85 17.17 -9.69 7.36
N SER A 86 16.37 -8.88 8.06
CA SER A 86 16.15 -8.96 9.51
C SER A 86 14.95 -9.83 9.90
N GLY A 87 14.27 -10.44 8.93
CA GLY A 87 12.98 -11.11 9.13
C GLY A 87 11.80 -10.16 9.31
N ILE A 88 12.02 -8.83 9.31
CA ILE A 88 10.99 -7.79 9.36
C ILE A 88 11.16 -6.90 8.14
N TRP A 89 10.04 -6.49 7.51
CA TRP A 89 10.09 -5.60 6.36
C TRP A 89 10.77 -4.27 6.73
N ASP A 90 11.78 -3.89 5.95
CA ASP A 90 12.56 -2.66 6.14
C ASP A 90 12.36 -1.73 4.93
N PRO A 91 11.84 -0.50 5.13
CA PRO A 91 11.69 0.48 4.04
C PRO A 91 13.04 0.85 3.41
N ALA A 92 14.14 0.89 4.16
CA ALA A 92 15.45 1.24 3.62
C ALA A 92 15.97 0.16 2.66
N GLN A 93 15.85 -1.11 3.04
CA GLN A 93 16.11 -2.24 2.14
C GLN A 93 15.23 -2.16 0.87
N ALA A 94 13.92 -1.97 1.02
CA ALA A 94 13.01 -1.88 -0.13
C ALA A 94 13.39 -0.74 -1.09
N GLN A 95 13.73 0.43 -0.54
CA GLN A 95 14.18 1.58 -1.32
C GLN A 95 15.49 1.31 -2.07
N SER A 96 16.45 0.65 -1.43
CA SER A 96 17.72 0.29 -2.08
C SER A 96 17.50 -0.62 -3.30
N VAL A 97 16.60 -1.62 -3.19
CA VAL A 97 16.27 -2.52 -4.29
C VAL A 97 15.51 -1.78 -5.39
N ALA A 98 14.58 -0.89 -5.02
CA ALA A 98 13.85 -0.07 -5.97
C ALA A 98 14.79 0.83 -6.80
N ASN A 99 15.78 1.44 -6.15
CA ASN A 99 16.77 2.28 -6.81
C ASN A 99 17.63 1.48 -7.81
N ILE A 100 18.04 0.26 -7.46
CA ILE A 100 18.80 -0.62 -8.37
C ILE A 100 17.97 -0.98 -9.59
N SER A 101 16.70 -1.34 -9.41
CA SER A 101 15.80 -1.68 -10.53
C SER A 101 15.51 -0.49 -11.45
N ALA A 102 15.55 0.74 -10.94
CA ALA A 102 15.41 1.96 -11.74
C ALA A 102 16.63 2.25 -12.64
N VAL A 103 17.79 1.63 -12.39
CA VAL A 103 19.01 1.80 -13.22
C VAL A 103 19.07 0.82 -14.40
N THR A 104 18.00 0.07 -14.67
CA THR A 104 17.95 -0.72 -15.90
C THR A 104 17.86 0.24 -17.10
N PRO A 105 18.86 0.24 -18.00
CA PRO A 105 19.14 1.34 -18.92
C PRO A 105 17.97 1.64 -19.85
N SER A 106 17.82 2.94 -20.10
CA SER A 106 17.03 3.51 -21.19
C SER A 106 17.14 2.60 -22.41
N THR A 107 16.04 1.95 -22.76
CA THR A 107 15.91 1.31 -24.06
C THR A 107 15.97 2.47 -25.05
N THR A 108 17.16 2.71 -25.60
CA THR A 108 17.30 3.46 -26.84
C THR A 108 16.42 2.74 -27.84
N LEU A 109 15.22 3.27 -28.09
CA LEU A 109 14.52 3.00 -29.33
C LEU A 109 15.47 3.48 -30.42
N SER A 110 16.22 2.56 -31.01
CA SER A 110 16.78 2.76 -32.33
C SER A 110 15.60 2.90 -33.28
N THR A 111 15.13 4.13 -33.47
CA THR A 111 14.33 4.52 -34.61
C THR A 111 15.16 4.17 -35.84
N ILE A 112 14.77 3.09 -36.53
CA ILE A 112 15.30 2.74 -37.84
C ILE A 112 14.84 3.84 -38.79
N GLN A 113 15.68 4.85 -38.95
CA GLN A 113 15.52 5.87 -39.98
C GLN A 113 15.96 5.25 -41.31
N PRO A 114 15.10 5.21 -42.35
CA PRO A 114 15.48 4.66 -43.63
C PRO A 114 16.59 5.51 -44.27
N THR A 115 17.58 4.79 -44.76
CA THR A 115 18.79 5.21 -45.44
C THR A 115 18.50 6.18 -46.58
N SER A 116 19.15 7.33 -46.57
CA SER A 116 19.46 8.08 -47.79
C SER A 116 20.94 8.42 -47.78
N THR A 117 21.59 7.96 -48.84
CA THR A 117 23.03 7.85 -49.06
C THR A 117 23.66 9.22 -49.29
N THR A 118 24.54 9.68 -48.40
CA THR A 118 25.63 10.60 -48.77
C THR A 118 26.77 10.52 -47.73
N MET A 119 27.99 10.35 -48.22
CA MET A 119 29.28 10.31 -47.48
C MET A 119 30.18 11.39 -48.12
N PRO A 120 31.33 11.84 -47.54
CA PRO A 120 31.83 11.84 -46.15
C PRO A 120 32.25 13.26 -45.66
N SER A 121 32.44 13.43 -44.34
CA SER A 121 33.66 14.09 -43.78
C SER A 121 33.74 13.95 -42.25
N PRO A 122 34.90 13.64 -41.65
CA PRO A 122 35.03 13.44 -40.20
C PRO A 122 35.51 14.73 -39.51
N ILE A 123 34.78 15.19 -38.49
CA ILE A 123 35.27 16.20 -37.54
C ILE A 123 35.19 15.59 -36.14
N ALA A 124 36.35 15.49 -35.50
CA ALA A 124 36.49 15.10 -34.10
C ALA A 124 35.86 16.18 -33.20
N SER A 125 35.09 15.78 -32.20
CA SER A 125 34.67 16.69 -31.12
C SER A 125 34.80 16.01 -29.77
N THR A 126 35.80 16.51 -29.04
CA THR A 126 36.10 16.29 -27.64
C THR A 126 34.98 16.88 -26.79
N HIS A 127 34.28 16.04 -26.01
CA HIS A 127 33.39 16.51 -24.95
C HIS A 127 34.08 16.34 -23.60
N GLY A 128 34.40 17.47 -22.97
CA GLY A 128 34.89 17.55 -21.60
C GLY A 128 33.75 17.39 -20.57
N PRO A 129 34.08 17.07 -19.31
CA PRO A 129 33.10 16.91 -18.24
C PRO A 129 32.63 18.28 -17.74
N GLY A 130 31.35 18.58 -17.94
CA GLY A 130 30.69 19.77 -17.37
C GLY A 130 30.40 19.57 -15.88
N THR A 131 31.10 20.33 -15.04
CA THR A 131 30.78 20.49 -13.61
C THR A 131 29.53 21.34 -13.45
N ILE A 132 28.50 20.76 -12.83
CA ILE A 132 27.23 21.42 -12.51
C ILE A 132 27.42 22.17 -11.19
N SER A 133 27.60 23.49 -11.24
CA SER A 133 27.53 24.36 -10.05
C SER A 133 26.08 24.48 -9.62
N VAL A 134 25.77 24.01 -8.41
CA VAL A 134 24.47 24.16 -7.77
C VAL A 134 24.52 25.44 -6.92
N ASP A 135 24.00 26.54 -7.46
CA ASP A 135 23.82 27.80 -6.74
C ASP A 135 22.63 27.68 -5.76
N ASN A 136 22.95 27.53 -4.48
CA ASN A 136 21.99 27.36 -3.37
C ASN A 136 21.46 28.71 -2.83
N ASN A 137 20.74 29.47 -3.65
CA ASN A 137 20.05 30.68 -3.18
C ASN A 137 18.56 30.67 -3.58
N LEU A 138 17.74 30.02 -2.75
CA LEU A 138 16.28 30.25 -2.73
C LEU A 138 15.88 30.89 -1.39
N PRO A 139 15.07 31.97 -1.40
CA PRO A 139 14.89 32.88 -0.27
C PRO A 139 13.92 32.29 0.77
N GLY A 140 14.15 32.60 2.05
CA GLY A 140 13.44 32.08 3.24
C GLY A 140 11.92 32.28 3.32
N LEU A 141 11.26 32.72 2.25
CA LEU A 141 9.82 32.92 2.17
C LEU A 141 9.04 31.59 2.03
N VAL A 142 9.67 30.57 1.42
CA VAL A 142 9.07 29.23 1.27
C VAL A 142 8.94 28.53 2.62
N ILE A 143 9.90 28.75 3.52
CA ILE A 143 9.93 28.11 4.84
C ILE A 143 8.78 28.62 5.71
N ILE A 144 8.49 29.92 5.67
CA ILE A 144 7.41 30.52 6.45
C ILE A 144 6.05 29.98 5.98
N ALA A 145 5.82 29.93 4.67
CA ALA A 145 4.57 29.37 4.12
C ALA A 145 4.37 27.89 4.50
N LEU A 146 5.43 27.09 4.47
CA LEU A 146 5.38 25.67 4.84
C LEU A 146 4.99 25.50 6.32
N VAL A 147 5.55 26.29 7.22
CA VAL A 147 5.26 26.24 8.67
C VAL A 147 3.80 26.60 8.94
N PHE A 148 3.26 27.65 8.31
CA PHE A 148 1.85 28.02 8.48
C PHE A 148 0.88 26.93 8.00
N VAL A 149 1.18 26.28 6.86
CA VAL A 149 0.37 25.17 6.35
C VAL A 149 0.39 24.00 7.33
N ILE A 150 1.56 23.61 7.84
CA ILE A 150 1.68 22.51 8.80
C ILE A 150 0.91 22.81 10.08
N CYS A 151 1.04 24.02 10.64
CA CYS A 151 0.28 24.45 11.83
C CYS A 151 -1.24 24.40 11.59
N PHE A 152 -1.71 24.82 10.40
CA PHE A 152 -3.12 24.79 10.05
C PHE A 152 -3.68 23.36 9.96
N ILE A 153 -2.94 22.44 9.34
CA ILE A 153 -3.34 21.03 9.26
C ILE A 153 -3.41 20.39 10.66
N ILE A 154 -2.43 20.65 11.53
CA ILE A 154 -2.43 20.14 12.91
C ILE A 154 -3.66 20.65 13.68
N ALA A 155 -4.00 21.94 13.56
CA ALA A 155 -5.17 22.51 14.21
C ALA A 155 -6.47 21.83 13.75
N ILE A 156 -6.63 21.59 12.44
CA ILE A 156 -7.80 20.87 11.89
C ILE A 156 -7.89 19.45 12.45
N VAL A 157 -6.77 18.72 12.51
CA VAL A 157 -6.75 17.35 13.05
C VAL A 157 -7.14 17.31 14.52
N ILE A 158 -6.67 18.27 15.33
CA ILE A 158 -7.04 18.36 16.76
C ILE A 158 -8.53 18.64 16.91
N VAL A 159 -9.08 19.60 16.15
CA VAL A 159 -10.52 19.94 16.19
C VAL A 159 -11.35 18.74 15.73
N ALA A 160 -10.99 18.09 14.63
CA ALA A 160 -11.68 16.91 14.11
C ALA A 160 -11.66 15.74 15.11
N ARG A 161 -10.55 15.54 15.83
CA ARG A 161 -10.46 14.53 16.90
C ARG A 161 -11.36 14.87 18.09
N LYS A 162 -11.42 16.15 18.49
CA LYS A 162 -12.27 16.61 19.59
C LYS A 162 -13.75 16.50 19.25
N THR A 163 -14.14 16.88 18.03
CA THR A 163 -15.54 16.77 17.56
C THR A 163 -15.97 15.31 17.40
N ARG A 164 -15.11 14.42 16.89
CA ARG A 164 -15.40 12.98 16.83
C ARG A 164 -15.65 12.37 18.22
N ARG A 165 -14.90 12.78 19.25
CA ARG A 165 -15.15 12.31 20.63
C ARG A 165 -16.52 12.75 21.15
N LEU A 166 -16.98 13.95 20.79
CA LEU A 166 -18.31 14.44 21.17
C LEU A 166 -19.43 13.78 20.36
N TRP A 167 -19.19 13.47 19.08
CA TRP A 167 -20.14 12.74 18.25
C TRP A 167 -20.29 11.27 18.65
N SER A 168 -19.20 10.59 19.06
CA SER A 168 -19.28 9.20 19.55
C SER A 168 -20.10 9.06 20.83
N ARG A 169 -20.25 10.14 21.63
CA ARG A 169 -21.12 10.17 22.82
C ARG A 169 -22.60 10.35 22.49
N ARG A 170 -22.95 10.67 21.23
CA ARG A 170 -24.33 10.83 20.75
C ARG A 170 -24.74 9.73 19.76
N LYS A 171 -24.16 8.53 19.84
CA LYS A 171 -24.81 7.38 19.20
C LYS A 171 -25.98 6.97 20.10
N PRO A 172 -27.24 7.15 19.68
CA PRO A 172 -28.38 6.61 20.41
C PRO A 172 -28.20 5.10 20.51
N ASP A 173 -28.39 4.55 21.71
CA ASP A 173 -28.30 3.12 21.95
C ASP A 173 -29.27 2.39 21.00
N PRO A 174 -28.81 1.41 20.20
CA PRO A 174 -29.68 0.62 19.33
C PRO A 174 -30.63 -0.32 20.09
N GLU A 175 -30.64 -0.26 21.42
CA GLU A 175 -31.36 -1.14 22.32
C GLU A 175 -32.78 -0.66 22.61
N ASN A 176 -33.55 -0.27 21.58
CA ASN A 176 -35.00 -0.11 21.74
C ASN A 176 -35.85 -0.43 20.50
N CYS A 177 -35.30 -1.18 19.53
CA CYS A 177 -36.03 -1.59 18.32
C CYS A 177 -36.75 -2.95 18.47
N ASN A 178 -36.81 -3.52 19.69
CA ASN A 178 -37.52 -4.78 19.94
C ASN A 178 -38.89 -4.61 20.62
N ASP A 179 -39.19 -3.45 21.20
CA ASP A 179 -40.46 -3.23 21.93
C ASP A 179 -41.63 -2.80 21.00
N SER A 180 -41.32 -2.35 19.77
CA SER A 180 -42.37 -1.99 18.79
C SER A 180 -42.89 -3.18 17.98
N ARG A 181 -42.25 -4.35 18.03
CA ARG A 181 -42.63 -5.50 17.20
C ARG A 181 -43.69 -6.40 17.85
N GLU A 182 -43.77 -6.44 19.18
CA GLU A 182 -44.80 -7.21 19.89
C GLU A 182 -46.18 -6.52 19.87
N ASN A 183 -46.20 -5.19 19.81
CA ASN A 183 -47.46 -4.42 19.72
C ASN A 183 -48.16 -4.53 18.36
N PHE A 184 -47.48 -5.00 17.31
CA PHE A 184 -48.09 -5.18 15.98
C PHE A 184 -48.67 -6.58 15.77
N ALA A 185 -48.09 -7.62 16.40
CA ALA A 185 -48.56 -8.99 16.25
C ALA A 185 -49.90 -9.25 16.96
N LEU A 186 -50.19 -8.52 18.06
CA LEU A 186 -51.47 -8.61 18.76
C LEU A 186 -52.63 -7.96 18.00
N LYS A 187 -52.37 -7.17 16.95
CA LYS A 187 -53.40 -6.45 16.20
C LYS A 187 -53.76 -7.08 14.85
N THR A 188 -52.99 -8.04 14.36
CA THR A 188 -53.21 -8.63 13.02
C THR A 188 -53.75 -10.06 13.01
N GLY A 189 -53.95 -10.72 14.16
CA GLY A 189 -54.78 -11.93 14.25
C GLY A 189 -54.46 -13.03 13.23
N LEU A 190 -53.20 -13.17 12.81
CA LEU A 190 -52.82 -14.12 11.79
C LEU A 190 -52.22 -15.38 12.44
N VAL A 191 -53.12 -16.31 12.77
CA VAL A 191 -52.77 -17.68 13.18
C VAL A 191 -52.40 -18.46 11.92
N ILE A 192 -51.11 -18.74 11.72
CA ILE A 192 -50.64 -19.64 10.66
C ILE A 192 -50.50 -21.03 11.27
N PHE A 193 -51.38 -21.96 10.90
CA PHE A 193 -51.22 -23.39 11.19
C PHE A 193 -50.31 -24.04 10.14
N PRO A 194 -49.31 -24.84 10.53
CA PRO A 194 -48.55 -25.65 9.60
C PRO A 194 -49.33 -26.91 9.19
N VAL A 195 -49.28 -27.25 7.90
CA VAL A 195 -49.67 -28.54 7.31
C VAL A 195 -48.42 -29.37 7.09
#